data_AF-A0A7V1ZTK6-F1
#
_entry.id   AF-A0A7V1ZTK6-F1
#
_cell.length_a   1.000
_cell.length_b   1.000
_cell.length_c   1.000
_cell.angle_alpha   90.00
_cell.angle_beta   90.00
_cell.angle_gamma   90.00
#
_symmetry.space_group_name_H-M   'P 1'
#
loop_
_entity.id
_entity.type
_entity.pdbx_description
1 polymer ?
#
loop_
_entity_poly.entity_id
_entity_poly.type
_entity_poly.pdbx_seq_one_letter_code
_entity_poly.pdbx_strand_id
1 'polypeptide(L)'
;MSAEPVKKLRGEHCLNIFISYELKKRINALAHKYDRTMADIVRMLMRVGIPIMEGLSKAEEEMMKDYIQLFRKMRRVKELKDM
;
A
#
# COMPACT_ATOMS: atom_id res chain seq x y z
N MET A 1 33.31 18.61 -16.20
CA MET A 1 32.79 17.39 -16.85
C MET A 1 31.28 17.44 -16.72
N SER A 2 30.61 17.91 -17.76
CA SER A 2 29.16 18.12 -17.79
C SER A 2 28.47 16.77 -17.97
N ALA A 3 27.64 16.36 -17.02
CA ALA A 3 26.89 15.12 -17.12
C ALA A 3 25.87 15.24 -18.25
N GLU A 4 25.98 14.38 -19.27
CA GLU A 4 25.02 14.33 -20.36
C GLU A 4 23.62 13.97 -19.83
N PRO A 5 22.55 14.65 -20.28
CA PRO A 5 21.20 14.31 -19.88
C PRO A 5 20.83 12.95 -20.46
N VAL A 6 20.67 11.96 -19.59
CA VAL A 6 20.22 10.61 -19.96
C VAL A 6 18.89 10.73 -20.71
N LYS A 7 18.92 10.41 -22.00
CA LYS A 7 17.79 10.50 -22.91
C LYS A 7 16.73 9.50 -22.44
N LYS A 8 15.65 9.99 -21.84
CA LYS A 8 14.58 9.14 -21.29
C LYS A 8 14.02 8.24 -22.40
N LEU A 9 14.22 6.93 -22.28
CA LEU A 9 13.54 5.93 -23.09
C LEU A 9 12.04 6.05 -22.80
N ARG A 10 11.21 6.13 -23.84
CA ARG A 10 9.75 6.24 -23.70
C ARG A 10 9.23 5.05 -22.86
N GLY A 11 8.78 5.33 -21.63
CA GLY A 11 8.19 4.33 -20.73
C GLY A 11 8.80 4.26 -19.32
N GLU A 12 9.96 4.89 -19.08
CA GLU A 12 10.57 4.86 -17.75
C GLU A 12 10.13 6.07 -16.90
N HIS A 13 9.41 5.78 -15.80
CA HIS A 13 9.07 6.76 -14.78
C HIS A 13 10.05 6.64 -13.61
N CYS A 14 10.80 7.70 -13.33
CA CYS A 14 11.63 7.79 -12.13
C CYS A 14 10.80 8.35 -10.98
N LEU A 15 10.88 7.69 -9.82
CA LEU A 15 10.22 8.12 -8.60
C LEU A 15 11.30 8.45 -7.56
N ASN A 16 11.33 9.71 -7.13
CA ASN A 16 12.16 10.16 -6.00
C ASN A 16 11.25 10.35 -4.79
N ILE A 17 11.50 9.59 -3.71
CA ILE A 17 10.72 9.65 -2.48
C ILE A 17 11.64 10.07 -1.34
N PHE A 18 11.19 11.03 -0.53
CA PHE A 18 11.85 11.37 0.73
C PHE A 18 11.38 10.41 1.82
N ILE A 19 12.32 9.76 2.48
CA ILE A 19 12.07 8.80 3.55
C ILE A 19 12.92 9.16 4.78
N SER A 20 12.48 8.72 5.96
CA SER A 20 13.27 8.89 7.17
C SER A 20 14.61 8.14 7.09
N TYR A 21 15.61 8.62 7.84
CA TYR A 21 16.92 7.97 7.94
C TYR A 21 16.82 6.52 8.40
N GLU A 22 15.93 6.24 9.34
CA GLU A 22 15.69 4.89 9.87
C GLU A 22 15.15 3.96 8.78
N LEU A 23 14.18 4.43 7.99
CA LEU A 23 13.62 3.63 6.91
C LEU A 23 14.66 3.35 5.84
N LYS A 24 15.46 4.36 5.47
CA LYS A 24 16.59 4.19 4.54
C LYS A 24 17.57 3.13 5.04
N LYS A 25 17.93 3.16 6.34
CA LYS A 25 18.83 2.18 6.96
C LYS A 25 18.26 0.76 6.87
N ARG A 26 16.97 0.59 7.13
CA ARG A 26 16.29 -0.71 7.02
C ARG A 26 16.28 -1.24 5.58
N ILE A 27 15.97 -0.39 4.61
CA ILE A 27 15.97 -0.78 3.18
C ILE A 27 17.38 -1.17 2.73
N ASN A 28 18.41 -0.41 3.13
CA ASN A 28 19.80 -0.75 2.82
C ASN A 28 20.22 -2.09 3.43
N ALA A 29 19.84 -2.36 4.68
CA ALA A 29 20.12 -3.64 5.31
C ALA A 29 19.48 -4.81 4.56
N LEU A 30 18.24 -4.64 4.07
CA LEU A 30 17.56 -5.63 3.23
C LEU A 30 18.26 -5.81 1.88
N ALA A 31 18.66 -4.72 1.24
CA ALA A 31 19.41 -4.74 -0.01
C ALA A 31 20.71 -5.56 0.11
N HIS A 32 21.49 -5.30 1.16
CA HIS A 32 22.70 -6.08 1.45
C HIS A 32 22.41 -7.55 1.77
N LYS A 33 21.38 -7.84 2.57
CA LYS A 33 21.03 -9.20 2.96
C LYS A 33 20.68 -10.10 1.78
N TYR A 34 20.03 -9.54 0.75
CA TYR A 34 19.54 -10.30 -0.41
C TYR A 34 20.39 -10.09 -1.68
N ASP A 35 21.52 -9.41 -1.57
CA ASP A 35 22.39 -9.06 -2.70
C ASP A 35 21.61 -8.39 -3.86
N ARG A 36 20.83 -7.36 -3.51
CA ARG A 36 20.01 -6.58 -4.45
C ARG A 36 20.32 -5.10 -4.33
N THR A 37 19.97 -4.32 -5.35
CA THR A 37 20.04 -2.87 -5.26
C THR A 37 18.91 -2.31 -4.39
N MET A 38 19.13 -1.15 -3.76
CA MET A 38 18.08 -0.44 -3.03
C MET A 38 16.83 -0.20 -3.90
N ALA A 39 17.05 0.11 -5.18
CA ALA A 39 15.97 0.33 -6.15
C ALA A 39 15.14 -0.95 -6.38
N ASP A 40 15.78 -2.13 -6.46
CA ASP A 40 15.06 -3.39 -6.64
C ASP A 40 14.24 -3.76 -5.40
N ILE A 41 14.79 -3.53 -4.21
CA ILE A 41 14.03 -3.71 -2.96
C ILE A 41 12.82 -2.78 -2.92
N VAL A 42 12.98 -1.50 -3.25
CA VAL A 42 11.86 -0.54 -3.26
C VAL A 42 10.81 -0.94 -4.31
N ARG A 43 11.22 -1.33 -5.53
CA ARG A 43 10.29 -1.83 -6.55
C ARG A 43 9.53 -3.07 -6.09
N MET A 44 10.21 -4.00 -5.40
CA MET A 44 9.59 -5.20 -4.86
C MET A 44 8.58 -4.85 -3.75
N LEU A 45 8.93 -3.96 -2.84
CA LEU A 45 8.04 -3.46 -1.80
C LEU A 45 6.79 -2.80 -2.40
N MET A 46 6.94 -2.02 -3.48
CA MET A 46 5.78 -1.42 -4.17
C MET A 46 4.91 -2.48 -4.85
N ARG A 47 5.50 -3.46 -5.56
CA ARG A 47 4.78 -4.55 -6.22
C ARG A 47 3.96 -5.41 -5.26
N VAL A 48 4.47 -5.61 -4.04
CA VAL A 48 3.78 -6.39 -3.00
C VAL A 48 2.82 -5.51 -2.20
N GLY A 49 3.19 -4.26 -1.92
CA GLY A 49 2.40 -3.34 -1.10
C GLY A 49 1.10 -2.91 -1.77
N ILE A 50 1.10 -2.64 -3.08
CA ILE A 50 -0.10 -2.24 -3.83
C ILE A 50 -1.25 -3.26 -3.67
N PRO A 51 -1.08 -4.56 -4.00
CA PRO A 51 -2.18 -5.52 -3.87
C PRO A 51 -2.60 -5.76 -2.41
N ILE A 52 -1.69 -5.62 -1.44
CA ILE A 52 -2.05 -5.68 -0.01
C ILE A 52 -2.98 -4.52 0.36
N MET A 53 -2.65 -3.30 -0.06
CA MET A 53 -3.48 -2.12 0.22
C MET A 53 -4.85 -2.24 -0.46
N GLU A 54 -4.90 -2.70 -1.71
CA GLU A 54 -6.16 -2.95 -2.42
C GLU A 54 -7.02 -4.00 -1.70
N GLY A 55 -6.40 -5.09 -1.24
CA GLY A 55 -7.08 -6.13 -0.47
C GLY A 55 -7.63 -5.63 0.87
N LEU A 56 -6.84 -4.84 1.59
CA LEU A 56 -7.26 -4.22 2.85
C LEU A 56 -8.43 -3.27 2.64
N SER A 57 -8.34 -2.36 1.67
CA SER A 57 -9.42 -1.41 1.39
C SER A 57 -10.71 -2.12 0.98
N LYS A 58 -10.62 -3.21 0.22
CA LYS A 58 -11.78 -4.03 -0.14
C LYS A 58 -12.41 -4.69 1.08
N ALA A 59 -11.60 -5.25 1.97
CA ALA A 59 -12.08 -5.86 3.21
C ALA A 59 -12.73 -4.83 4.15
N GLU A 60 -12.16 -3.63 4.25
CA GLU A 60 -12.76 -2.51 5.00
C GLU A 60 -14.12 -2.11 4.42
N GLU A 61 -14.25 -2.03 3.10
CA GLU A 61 -15.51 -1.68 2.43
C GLU A 61 -16.59 -2.74 2.66
N GLU A 62 -16.23 -4.02 2.59
CA GLU A 62 -17.13 -5.14 2.85
C GLU A 62 -17.60 -5.16 4.31
N MET A 63 -16.67 -5.00 5.26
CA MET A 63 -16.99 -4.91 6.69
C MET A 63 -17.96 -3.75 6.99
N MET A 64 -17.77 -2.60 6.34
CA MET A 64 -18.67 -1.45 6.52
C MET A 64 -20.09 -1.73 6.01
N LYS A 65 -20.23 -2.47 4.90
CA LYS A 65 -21.54 -2.88 4.38
C LYS A 65 -22.23 -3.84 5.34
N ASP A 66 -21.51 -4.82 5.87
CA ASP A 66 -22.05 -5.79 6.82
C ASP A 66 -22.50 -5.13 8.12
N TYR A 67 -21.74 -4.15 8.60
CA TYR A 67 -22.09 -3.37 9.78
C TYR A 67 -23.41 -2.62 9.59
N ILE A 68 -23.60 -1.94 8.45
CA ILE A 68 -24.86 -1.24 8.14
C ILE A 68 -26.04 -2.23 8.10
N GLN A 69 -25.85 -3.42 7.54
CA GLN A 69 -26.90 -4.44 7.50
C GLN A 69 -27.27 -4.95 8.90
N LEU A 70 -26.29 -5.16 9.76
CA LEU A 70 -26.49 -5.54 11.16
C LEU A 70 -27.31 -4.49 11.93
N PHE A 71 -26.97 -3.20 11.78
CA PHE A 71 -27.73 -2.11 12.42
C PHE A 71 -29.18 -2.04 11.91
N ARG A 72 -29.39 -2.20 10.61
CA ARG A 72 -30.75 -2.24 10.02
C ARG A 72 -31.56 -3.42 10.57
N LYS A 73 -30.95 -4.60 10.71
CA LYS A 73 -31.61 -5.79 11.29
C LYS A 73 -31.93 -5.58 12.76
N MET A 74 -30.99 -5.07 13.55
CA MET A 74 -31.23 -4.77 14.98
C MET A 74 -32.34 -3.76 15.20
N ARG A 75 -32.43 -2.71 14.37
CA ARG A 75 -33.51 -1.72 14.46
C ARG A 75 -34.89 -2.35 14.26
N ARG A 76 -35.06 -3.20 13.24
CA ARG A 76 -36.33 -3.92 12.99
C ARG A 76 -36.69 -4.88 14.12
N VAL A 77 -35.70 -5.58 14.68
CA VAL A 77 -35.91 -6.51 15.81
C VAL A 77 -36.35 -5.76 17.06
N LYS A 78 -35.78 -4.57 17.31
CA LYS A 78 -36.20 -3.71 18.43
C LYS A 78 -37.63 -3.20 18.24
N GLU A 79 -37.96 -2.71 17.04
CA GLU A 79 -39.33 -2.27 16.68
C GLU A 79 -40.37 -3.40 16.84
N LEU A 80 -40.01 -4.66 16.58
CA LEU A 80 -40.87 -5.83 16.81
C LEU A 80 -41.02 -6.23 18.28
N LYS A 81 -40.09 -5.84 19.15
CA LYS A 81 -40.09 -6.19 20.58
C LYS A 81 -40.80 -5.16 21.45
N ASP A 82 -40.96 -3.93 20.93
CA ASP A 82 -41.65 -2.82 21.58
C ASP A 82 -43.16 -2.75 21.19
N MET A 83 -43.67 -3.70 20.39
CA MET A 83 -45.10 -3.96 20.10
C MET A 83 -45.64 -5.08 20.98
#